data_AF-A0A7J7JP85-F1
#
_entry.id   AF-A0A7J7JP85-F1
#
_cell.length_a   1.000
_cell.length_b   1.000
_cell.length_c   1.000
_cell.angle_alpha   90.00
_cell.angle_beta   90.00
_cell.angle_gamma   90.00
#
_symmetry.space_group_name_H-M   'P 1'
#
loop_
_entity.id
_entity.type
_entity.pdbx_description
1 polymer ?
#
loop_
_entity_poly.entity_id
_entity_poly.type
_entity_poly.pdbx_seq_one_letter_code
_entity_poly.pdbx_strand_id
1 'polypeptide(L)'
;MIYGCQVPGSLAETWRCGDHSETDAPVCGSVGDIRRHGMPKKIVYAWALDAPEKELPEGVGLRVGGDTDIQYLVLQLHYKQKSTDNQLDHSGVILKVTDKS
;
A
#
# COMPACT_ATOMS: atom_id res chain seq x y z
N MET A 1 5.93 -1.20 1.79
CA MET A 1 5.72 -0.08 0.83
C MET A 1 4.28 0.40 0.94
N ILE A 2 4.03 1.68 0.69
CA ILE A 2 2.68 2.27 0.63
C ILE A 2 2.38 2.69 -0.81
N TYR A 3 1.24 2.24 -1.32
CA TYR A 3 0.74 2.60 -2.64
C TYR A 3 -0.55 3.39 -2.52
N GLY A 4 -0.70 4.41 -3.37
CA GLY A 4 -1.95 5.08 -3.64
C GLY A 4 -2.69 4.39 -4.79
N CYS A 5 -3.95 4.05 -4.55
CA CYS A 5 -4.84 3.38 -5.49
C CYS A 5 -6.16 4.15 -5.64
N GLN A 6 -6.80 4.04 -6.79
CA GLN A 6 -8.22 4.40 -6.92
C GLN A 6 -9.14 3.31 -6.36
N VAL A 7 -8.72 2.04 -6.46
CA VAL A 7 -9.44 0.87 -5.95
C VAL A 7 -8.39 -0.11 -5.36
N PRO A 8 -8.56 -0.60 -4.12
CA PRO A 8 -7.63 -1.55 -3.52
C PRO A 8 -7.81 -2.96 -4.11
N GLY A 9 -6.73 -3.75 -4.09
CA GLY A 9 -6.70 -5.16 -4.52
C GLY A 9 -7.85 -6.04 -4.04
N SER A 10 -8.24 -5.82 -2.79
CA SER A 10 -9.27 -6.55 -2.06
C SER A 10 -9.96 -5.63 -1.05
N LEU A 11 -11.17 -6.00 -0.65
CA LEU A 11 -11.89 -5.39 0.48
C LEU A 11 -11.70 -6.16 1.79
N ALA A 12 -10.98 -7.29 1.75
CA ALA A 12 -10.58 -8.01 2.96
C ALA A 12 -9.60 -7.17 3.78
N GLU A 13 -9.58 -7.40 5.09
CA GLU A 13 -8.68 -6.71 6.02
C GLU A 13 -7.20 -6.84 5.63
N THR A 14 -6.79 -8.04 5.19
CA THR A 14 -5.48 -8.31 4.61
C THR A 14 -5.61 -9.30 3.46
N TRP A 15 -4.65 -9.29 2.54
CA TRP A 15 -4.56 -10.26 1.46
C TRP A 15 -3.12 -10.50 1.03
N ARG A 16 -2.90 -11.60 0.31
CA ARG A 16 -1.61 -11.89 -0.31
C ARG A 16 -1.47 -11.04 -1.58
N CYS A 17 -0.50 -10.14 -1.55
CA CYS A 17 -0.12 -9.35 -2.72
C CYS A 17 0.66 -10.22 -3.71
N GLY A 18 0.23 -10.26 -4.98
CA GLY A 18 0.91 -11.01 -6.03
C GLY A 18 0.11 -11.04 -7.33
N ASP A 19 0.78 -11.43 -8.42
CA ASP A 19 0.19 -11.62 -9.76
C ASP A 19 0.58 -12.99 -10.32
N HIS A 20 0.81 -13.95 -9.42
CA HIS A 20 1.46 -15.23 -9.75
C HIS A 20 0.59 -16.46 -9.41
N SER A 21 -0.60 -16.25 -8.85
CA SER A 21 -1.58 -17.31 -8.62
C SER A 21 -3.01 -16.78 -8.71
N GLU A 22 -3.97 -17.66 -9.02
CA GLU A 22 -5.41 -17.33 -9.07
C GLU A 22 -5.98 -16.83 -7.72
N THR A 23 -5.25 -17.02 -6.62
CA THR A 23 -5.66 -16.62 -5.26
C THR A 23 -5.03 -15.33 -4.78
N ASP A 24 -4.04 -14.79 -5.48
CA ASP A 24 -3.40 -13.54 -5.10
C ASP A 24 -4.17 -12.36 -5.69
N ALA A 25 -4.29 -11.30 -4.91
CA ALA A 25 -4.88 -10.05 -5.38
C ALA A 25 -3.78 -9.03 -5.71
N PRO A 26 -3.98 -8.19 -6.74
CA PRO A 26 -3.03 -7.13 -7.03
C PRO A 26 -2.98 -6.13 -5.85
N VAL A 27 -2.01 -5.21 -5.89
CA VAL A 27 -1.95 -4.13 -4.88
C VAL A 27 -3.10 -3.14 -5.08
N CYS A 28 -3.32 -2.73 -6.34
CA CYS A 28 -4.43 -1.88 -6.76
C CYS A 28 -5.22 -2.59 -7.88
N GLY A 29 -6.52 -2.33 -7.99
CA GLY A 29 -7.43 -3.04 -8.90
C GLY A 29 -8.25 -4.10 -8.16
N SER A 30 -9.09 -4.86 -8.85
CA SER A 30 -9.93 -5.88 -8.21
C SER A 30 -9.79 -7.23 -8.91
N VAL A 31 -9.64 -8.30 -8.12
CA VAL A 31 -9.58 -9.68 -8.63
C VAL A 31 -10.90 -10.01 -9.32
N GLY A 32 -10.82 -10.54 -10.55
CA GLY A 32 -11.99 -10.92 -11.36
C GLY A 32 -12.54 -9.80 -12.26
N ASP A 33 -12.06 -8.56 -12.11
CA ASP A 33 -12.33 -7.49 -13.07
C ASP A 33 -11.09 -7.27 -13.94
N ILE A 34 -11.02 -7.98 -15.08
CA ILE A 34 -9.92 -7.87 -16.06
C ILE A 34 -9.73 -6.42 -16.54
N ARG A 35 -10.76 -5.55 -16.47
CA ARG A 35 -10.64 -4.13 -16.83
C ARG A 35 -9.94 -3.30 -15.75
N ARG A 36 -9.91 -3.80 -14.51
CA ARG A 36 -9.25 -3.16 -13.35
C ARG A 36 -7.98 -3.89 -12.90
N HIS A 37 -7.69 -5.07 -13.45
CA HIS A 37 -6.39 -5.71 -13.28
C HIS A 37 -5.30 -4.82 -13.90
N GLY A 38 -4.31 -4.40 -13.10
CA GLY A 38 -3.23 -3.53 -13.57
C GLY A 38 -3.53 -2.03 -13.56
N MET A 39 -4.56 -1.58 -12.82
CA MET A 39 -4.78 -0.15 -12.56
C MET A 39 -3.49 0.51 -12.03
N PRO A 40 -3.19 1.76 -12.44
CA PRO A 40 -1.97 2.44 -12.05
C PRO A 40 -1.90 2.58 -10.52
N LYS A 41 -0.76 2.19 -9.97
CA LYS A 41 -0.42 2.38 -8.54
C LYS A 41 0.61 3.48 -8.41
N LYS A 42 0.37 4.43 -7.51
CA LYS A 42 1.32 5.51 -7.21
C LYS A 42 2.12 5.14 -5.96
N ILE A 43 3.45 5.08 -6.03
CA ILE A 43 4.26 4.87 -4.82
C ILE A 43 4.17 6.14 -3.97
N VAL A 44 3.68 6.00 -2.74
CA VAL A 44 3.56 7.10 -1.77
C VAL A 44 4.79 7.13 -0.86
N TYR A 45 5.17 5.96 -0.34
CA TYR A 45 6.31 5.81 0.56
C TYR A 45 6.89 4.40 0.45
N ALA A 46 8.20 4.28 0.62
CA ALA A 46 8.88 3.00 0.68
C ALA A 46 9.84 3.00 1.88
N TRP A 47 9.81 1.89 2.61
CA TRP A 47 10.75 1.58 3.68
C TRP A 47 11.41 0.25 3.34
N ALA A 48 12.69 0.13 3.67
CA ALA A 48 13.44 -1.10 3.58
C ALA A 48 14.34 -1.22 4.81
N LEU A 49 14.51 -2.44 5.30
CA LEU A 49 15.43 -2.74 6.39
C LEU A 49 16.85 -2.29 5.98
N ASP A 50 17.54 -1.61 6.89
CA ASP A 50 18.90 -1.06 6.74
C ASP A 50 19.08 0.02 5.65
N ALA A 51 18.00 0.49 5.03
CA ALA A 51 18.05 1.65 4.15
C ALA A 51 18.01 2.96 4.96
N PRO A 52 18.69 4.03 4.51
CA PRO A 52 18.54 5.35 5.11
C PRO A 52 17.08 5.81 5.12
N GLU A 53 16.68 6.46 6.20
CA GLU A 53 15.35 7.06 6.28
C GLU A 53 15.19 8.17 5.23
N LYS A 54 13.99 8.24 4.64
CA LYS A 54 13.62 9.31 3.72
C LYS A 54 12.56 10.19 4.35
N GLU A 55 12.97 11.39 4.71
CA GLU A 55 12.04 12.45 5.08
C GLU A 55 11.61 13.25 3.85
N LEU A 56 10.35 13.70 3.88
CA LEU A 56 9.90 14.71 2.92
C LEU A 56 10.47 16.06 3.32
N PRO A 57 10.96 16.87 2.37
CA PRO A 57 11.37 18.25 2.67
C PRO A 57 10.23 19.04 3.31
N GLU A 58 10.59 20.09 4.05
CA GLU A 58 9.61 20.99 4.65
C GLU A 58 8.66 21.56 3.59
N GLY A 59 7.35 21.56 3.90
CA GLY A 59 6.30 22.04 2.98
C GLY A 59 5.94 21.07 1.86
N VAL A 60 6.57 19.90 1.76
CA VAL A 60 6.24 18.88 0.75
C VAL A 60 5.28 17.85 1.33
N GLY A 61 4.21 17.57 0.58
CA GLY A 61 3.24 16.53 0.89
C GLY A 61 2.66 15.90 -0.37
N LEU A 62 2.12 14.69 -0.24
CA LEU A 62 1.38 14.04 -1.31
C LEU A 62 -0.12 14.30 -1.12
N ARG A 63 -0.79 14.78 -2.15
CA ARG A 63 -2.24 14.97 -2.15
C ARG A 63 -2.94 13.62 -2.29
N VAL A 64 -3.92 13.38 -1.42
CA VAL A 64 -4.75 12.17 -1.38
C VAL A 64 -6.21 12.54 -1.18
N GLY A 65 -7.14 11.66 -1.55
CA GLY A 65 -8.57 11.88 -1.44
C GLY A 65 -9.09 12.99 -2.37
N GLY A 66 -10.32 13.45 -2.12
CA GLY A 66 -10.98 14.47 -2.95
C GLY A 66 -10.95 14.11 -4.44
N ASP A 67 -10.55 15.08 -5.26
CA ASP A 67 -10.48 14.93 -6.72
C ASP A 67 -9.17 14.28 -7.23
N THR A 68 -8.38 13.65 -6.35
CA THR A 68 -7.14 12.97 -6.75
C THR A 68 -7.38 11.52 -7.16
N ASP A 69 -6.47 10.91 -7.92
CA ASP A 69 -6.56 9.46 -8.24
C ASP A 69 -6.17 8.54 -7.06
N ILE A 70 -5.80 9.10 -5.90
CA ILE A 70 -5.41 8.33 -4.71
C ILE A 70 -6.57 8.35 -3.72
N GLN A 71 -7.48 7.41 -3.88
CA GLN A 71 -8.68 7.27 -3.03
C GLN A 71 -8.45 6.29 -1.88
N TYR A 72 -7.48 5.38 -2.04
CA TYR A 72 -7.09 4.38 -1.04
C TYR A 72 -5.57 4.36 -0.89
N LEU A 73 -5.12 4.10 0.34
CA LEU A 73 -3.73 3.75 0.63
C LEU A 73 -3.65 2.27 0.96
N VAL A 74 -2.76 1.56 0.27
CA VAL A 74 -2.53 0.12 0.46
C VAL A 74 -1.11 -0.07 1.00
N LEU A 75 -1.01 -0.63 2.21
CA LEU A 75 0.25 -1.02 2.83
C LEU A 75 0.61 -2.44 2.41
N GLN A 76 1.74 -2.59 1.73
CA GLN A 76 2.34 -3.88 1.40
C GLN A 76 3.52 -4.17 2.35
N LEU A 77 3.41 -5.23 3.14
CA LEU A 77 4.48 -5.72 4.01
C LEU A 77 5.17 -6.92 3.35
N HIS A 78 6.50 -6.95 3.43
CA HIS A 78 7.31 -8.04 2.89
C HIS A 78 8.02 -8.78 4.03
N TYR A 79 7.47 -9.93 4.42
CA TYR A 79 8.06 -10.79 5.45
C TYR A 79 9.01 -11.80 4.82
N LYS A 80 10.29 -11.71 5.15
CA LYS A 80 11.32 -12.67 4.66
C LYS A 80 11.24 -14.01 5.39
N GLN A 81 10.94 -13.98 6.68
CA GLN A 81 10.87 -15.16 7.53
C GLN A 81 9.50 -15.24 8.17
N LYS A 82 8.98 -16.46 8.32
CA LYS A 82 7.78 -16.69 9.10
C LYS A 82 8.12 -16.47 10.57
N SER A 83 7.21 -15.87 11.32
CA SER A 83 7.31 -15.84 12.77
C SER A 83 7.41 -17.29 13.29
N THR A 84 8.41 -17.55 14.13
CA THR A 84 8.65 -18.87 14.72
C THR A 84 7.64 -19.19 15.81
N ASP A 85 7.09 -18.15 16.43
CA ASP A 85 6.04 -18.24 17.43
C ASP A 85 4.73 -17.80 16.81
N ASN A 86 3.61 -18.36 17.28
CA ASN A 86 2.24 -18.04 16.84
C ASN A 86 1.79 -16.61 17.27
N GLN A 87 2.73 -15.68 17.28
CA GLN A 87 2.61 -14.28 17.62
C GLN A 87 1.98 -13.53 16.44
N LEU A 88 1.01 -12.67 16.76
CA LEU A 88 0.43 -11.75 15.79
C LEU A 88 1.40 -10.58 15.57
N ASP A 89 1.61 -10.23 14.31
CA ASP A 89 2.36 -9.05 13.92
C ASP A 89 1.40 -7.87 13.71
N HIS A 90 1.81 -6.70 14.18
CA HIS A 90 1.08 -5.44 14.03
C HIS A 90 1.95 -4.39 13.34
N SER A 91 2.89 -4.81 12.50
CA SER A 91 3.78 -3.90 11.78
C SER A 91 2.97 -2.97 10.88
N GLY A 92 3.38 -1.72 10.82
CA GLY A 92 2.61 -0.68 10.13
C GLY A 92 3.40 0.60 9.94
N VAL A 93 2.68 1.64 9.54
CA VAL A 93 3.21 2.99 9.33
C VAL A 93 2.24 3.99 9.94
N ILE A 94 2.78 5.07 10.51
CA ILE A 94 1.98 6.19 11.00
C ILE A 94 2.00 7.28 9.92
N LEU A 95 0.83 7.75 9.52
CA LEU A 95 0.68 8.81 8.53
C LEU A 95 0.33 10.12 9.22
N LYS A 96 1.09 11.18 8.91
CA LYS A 96 0.73 12.55 9.27
C LYS A 96 -0.06 13.18 8.12
N VAL A 97 -1.31 13.54 8.37
CA VAL A 97 -2.22 14.10 7.35
C VAL A 97 -2.63 15.51 7.76
N THR A 98 -2.81 16.39 6.77
CA THR A 98 -3.33 17.75 6.96
C THR A 98 -4.22 18.12 5.78
N ASP A 99 -5.22 18.97 6.04
CA ASP A 99 -6.12 19.59 5.06
C ASP A 99 -5.66 20.99 4.64
N LYS A 100 -4.58 21.50 5.24
CA LYS A 100 -3.96 22.77 4.85
C LYS A 100 -3.38 22.63 3.44
N SER A 101 -3.85 23.48 2.53
CA SER A 101 -3.36 23.59 1.16
C SER A 101 -2.43 24.79 0.99
#